data_AF-A0AA39UMA0-F1
#
_entry.id   AF-A0AA39UMA0-F1
#
_cell.length_a   1.000
_cell.length_b   1.000
_cell.length_c   1.000
_cell.angle_alpha   90.00
_cell.angle_beta   90.00
_cell.angle_gamma   90.00
#
_symmetry.space_group_name_H-M   'P 1'
#
loop_
_entity.id
_entity.type
_entity.pdbx_description
1 polymer ?
#
loop_
_entity_poly.entity_id
_entity_poly.type
_entity_poly.pdbx_seq_one_letter_code
_entity_poly.pdbx_strand_id
1 'polypeptide(L)'
;MLSSPISVGIQDYTEDYAIIEVNDDKIDRCTFKGNTIDFSTQILLWEFTEKMLSNTNFKYPMDCLLKLQGMITDEMQHLTILDKNNKPPLVFMKSGRTMGVTIRCATSIMSFVQEYFDASEYIISKEWAILPYDNKSGMFSAPGDLGSVIVNGCGHVSGLLMGGAGTKDTSDINVSYATPISFLMESIRVNGYPNAHLDLD
;
A
#
# COMPACT_ATOMS: atom_id res chain seq x y z
N MET A 1 -0.39 -18.13 -20.11
CA MET A 1 -0.16 -16.93 -19.28
C MET A 1 1.23 -17.07 -18.71
N LEU A 2 2.23 -16.39 -19.27
CA LEU A 2 3.55 -16.30 -18.64
C LEU A 2 3.42 -15.27 -17.52
N SER A 3 3.56 -15.70 -16.27
CA SER A 3 3.83 -14.76 -15.18
C SER A 3 5.22 -14.18 -15.42
N SER A 4 5.38 -12.87 -15.26
CA SER A 4 6.70 -12.25 -15.22
C SER A 4 7.54 -12.96 -14.14
N PRO A 5 8.83 -13.23 -14.39
CA PRO A 5 9.71 -13.74 -13.34
C PRO A 5 9.75 -12.69 -12.22
N ILE A 6 9.43 -13.11 -11.00
CA ILE A 6 9.60 -12.30 -9.79
C ILE A 6 11.10 -12.00 -9.70
N SER A 7 11.49 -10.75 -9.98
CA SER A 7 12.87 -10.31 -9.79
C SER A 7 13.00 -9.61 -8.44
N VAL A 8 14.15 -9.84 -7.82
CA VAL A 8 14.55 -9.13 -6.60
C VAL A 8 15.38 -7.93 -7.01
N GLY A 9 14.88 -6.73 -6.69
CA GLY A 9 15.51 -5.48 -7.08
C GLY A 9 16.69 -5.08 -6.18
N ILE A 10 17.25 -3.89 -6.43
CA ILE A 10 18.51 -3.37 -5.86
C ILE A 10 18.55 -3.34 -4.31
N GLN A 11 17.39 -3.42 -3.64
CA GLN A 11 17.26 -3.40 -2.16
C GLN A 11 16.62 -4.66 -1.58
N ASP A 12 16.60 -5.74 -2.37
CA ASP A 12 15.96 -7.00 -2.03
C ASP A 12 14.43 -6.96 -2.01
N TYR A 13 13.77 -5.88 -2.41
CA TYR A 13 12.31 -5.87 -2.50
C TYR A 13 11.83 -6.54 -3.79
N THR A 14 10.65 -7.16 -3.72
CA THR A 14 9.97 -7.73 -4.88
C THR A 14 9.57 -6.62 -5.87
N GLU A 15 10.04 -6.73 -7.12
CA GLU A 15 9.67 -5.84 -8.22
C GLU A 15 8.56 -6.46 -9.07
N ASP A 16 7.33 -6.00 -8.87
CA ASP A 16 6.18 -6.34 -9.73
C ASP A 16 5.42 -5.06 -10.08
N TYR A 17 5.91 -4.36 -11.10
CA TYR A 17 5.24 -3.19 -11.65
C TYR A 17 5.38 -3.16 -13.17
N ALA A 18 4.44 -2.48 -13.83
CA ALA A 18 4.48 -2.22 -15.26
C ALA A 18 4.34 -0.71 -15.51
N ILE A 19 5.05 -0.23 -16.52
CA ILE A 19 4.95 1.15 -17.00
C ILE A 19 4.13 1.13 -18.28
N ILE A 20 3.07 1.93 -18.31
CA ILE A 20 2.13 2.00 -19.42
C ILE A 20 2.09 3.43 -19.91
N GLU A 21 2.40 3.62 -21.19
CA GLU A 21 2.23 4.91 -21.86
C GLU A 21 0.75 5.11 -22.20
N VAL A 22 0.20 6.26 -21.81
CA VAL A 22 -1.19 6.61 -22.09
C VAL A 22 -1.23 7.72 -23.13
N ASN A 23 -2.07 7.53 -24.15
CA ASN A 23 -2.29 8.53 -25.19
C ASN A 23 -3.09 9.72 -24.62
N ASP A 24 -2.47 10.89 -24.59
CA ASP A 24 -3.04 12.13 -24.04
C ASP A 24 -4.31 12.59 -24.77
N ASP A 25 -4.39 12.36 -26.09
CA ASP A 25 -5.56 12.73 -26.90
C ASP A 25 -6.82 11.95 -26.50
N LYS A 26 -6.66 10.85 -25.75
CA LYS A 26 -7.76 10.04 -25.23
C LYS A 26 -8.20 10.44 -23.83
N ILE A 27 -7.49 11.35 -23.17
CA ILE A 27 -7.81 11.85 -21.84
C ILE A 27 -8.24 13.31 -21.95
N ASP A 28 -9.51 13.57 -21.64
CA ASP A 28 -9.96 14.94 -21.43
C ASP A 28 -9.40 15.46 -20.10
N ARG A 29 -8.37 16.29 -20.19
CA ARG A 29 -7.70 16.93 -19.04
C ARG A 29 -8.65 17.79 -18.20
N CYS A 30 -9.75 18.29 -18.76
CA CYS A 30 -10.72 19.09 -18.01
C CYS A 30 -11.55 18.23 -17.05
N THR A 31 -11.74 16.94 -17.37
CA THR A 31 -12.58 16.01 -16.58
C THR A 31 -11.76 14.99 -15.81
N PHE A 32 -10.50 14.76 -16.20
CA PHE A 32 -9.60 13.87 -15.49
C PHE A 32 -9.34 14.35 -14.06
N LYS A 33 -9.74 13.54 -13.08
CA LYS A 33 -9.60 13.85 -11.64
C LYS A 33 -8.22 13.53 -11.09
N GLY A 34 -7.37 12.87 -11.89
CA GLY A 34 -6.05 12.47 -11.47
C GLY A 34 -6.01 11.15 -10.73
N ASN A 35 -4.91 10.94 -10.02
CA ASN A 35 -4.73 9.81 -9.14
C ASN A 35 -5.57 10.00 -7.87
N THR A 36 -6.72 9.34 -7.81
CA THR A 36 -7.64 9.41 -6.67
C THR A 36 -8.06 8.02 -6.23
N ILE A 37 -8.19 7.82 -4.91
CA ILE A 37 -8.94 6.69 -4.37
C ILE A 37 -10.39 7.12 -4.19
N ASP A 38 -11.29 6.32 -4.73
CA ASP A 38 -12.72 6.48 -4.50
C ASP A 38 -13.15 5.76 -3.23
N PHE A 39 -13.69 6.54 -2.29
CA PHE A 39 -14.30 6.10 -1.04
C PHE A 39 -15.81 5.90 -1.16
N SER A 40 -16.40 5.99 -2.36
CA SER A 40 -17.78 5.61 -2.67
C SER A 40 -17.98 4.10 -2.43
N THR A 41 -17.91 3.70 -1.17
CA THR A 41 -17.78 2.31 -0.74
C THR A 41 -18.69 1.99 0.43
N GLN A 42 -18.66 0.71 0.77
CA GLN A 42 -19.58 0.00 1.66
C GLN A 42 -19.37 0.31 3.15
N ILE A 43 -18.33 1.05 3.52
CA ILE A 43 -18.10 1.47 4.91
C ILE A 43 -18.92 2.72 5.21
N LEU A 44 -19.63 2.73 6.34
CA LEU A 44 -20.41 3.88 6.74
C LEU A 44 -19.48 5.05 7.13
N LEU A 45 -19.85 6.28 6.78
CA LEU A 45 -19.06 7.49 7.03
C LEU A 45 -18.62 7.61 8.51
N TRP A 46 -19.51 7.27 9.45
CA TRP A 46 -19.19 7.32 10.87
C TRP A 46 -18.13 6.27 11.27
N GLU A 47 -18.23 5.05 10.75
CA GLU A 47 -17.26 3.98 11.00
C GLU A 47 -15.90 4.32 10.38
N PHE A 48 -15.90 4.85 9.16
CA PHE A 48 -14.71 5.37 8.50
C PHE A 48 -14.04 6.44 9.37
N THR A 49 -14.82 7.42 9.83
CA THR A 49 -14.31 8.53 10.63
C THR A 49 -13.72 8.01 11.94
N GLU A 50 -14.40 7.10 12.64
CA GLU A 50 -13.89 6.50 13.88
C GLU A 50 -12.55 5.78 13.69
N LYS A 51 -12.40 5.00 12.63
CA LYS A 51 -11.13 4.32 12.30
C LYS A 51 -10.00 5.30 11.95
N MET A 52 -10.35 6.51 11.51
CA MET A 52 -9.41 7.58 11.18
C MET A 52 -9.22 8.60 12.31
N LEU A 53 -9.92 8.51 13.46
CA LEU A 53 -9.80 9.46 14.57
C LEU A 53 -8.41 9.48 15.21
N SER A 54 -7.62 8.42 15.01
CA SER A 54 -6.18 8.38 15.30
C SER A 54 -5.37 9.34 14.42
N ASN A 55 -5.89 9.79 13.28
CA ASN A 55 -5.21 10.75 12.41
C ASN A 55 -5.84 12.14 12.57
N THR A 56 -5.22 12.98 13.39
CA THR A 56 -5.71 14.34 13.72
C THR A 56 -5.85 15.27 12.53
N ASN A 57 -5.22 14.95 11.40
CA ASN A 57 -5.21 15.79 10.20
C ASN A 57 -6.15 15.29 9.10
N PHE A 58 -6.81 14.15 9.29
CA PHE A 58 -7.70 13.59 8.27
C PHE A 58 -8.99 14.41 8.14
N LYS A 59 -9.35 14.73 6.89
CA LYS A 59 -10.66 15.31 6.54
C LYS A 59 -11.31 14.45 5.47
N TYR A 60 -12.51 13.95 5.76
CA TYR A 60 -13.24 13.14 4.79
C TYR A 60 -13.61 14.00 3.56
N PRO A 61 -13.24 13.60 2.33
CA PRO A 61 -13.55 14.36 1.12
C PRO A 61 -15.05 14.28 0.81
N MET A 62 -15.69 15.43 0.57
CA MET A 62 -17.15 15.50 0.34
C MET A 62 -17.59 14.82 -0.96
N ASP A 63 -16.70 14.76 -1.96
CA ASP A 63 -16.91 14.04 -3.22
C ASP A 63 -16.50 12.56 -3.14
N CYS A 64 -16.14 12.08 -1.94
CA CYS A 64 -15.61 10.75 -1.68
C CYS A 64 -14.28 10.44 -2.40
N LEU A 65 -13.62 11.43 -3.03
CA LEU A 65 -12.37 11.22 -3.75
C LEU A 65 -11.18 11.71 -2.93
N LEU A 66 -10.33 10.80 -2.50
CA LEU A 66 -9.04 11.17 -1.90
C LEU A 66 -7.98 11.28 -2.99
N LYS A 67 -7.47 12.49 -3.20
CA LYS A 67 -6.32 12.72 -4.07
C LYS A 67 -5.06 12.10 -3.49
N LEU A 68 -4.35 11.38 -4.35
CA LEU A 68 -3.02 10.87 -4.06
C LEU A 68 -2.01 11.98 -4.33
N GLN A 69 -1.09 12.17 -3.39
CA GLN A 69 -0.07 13.20 -3.48
C GLN A 69 1.17 12.77 -2.71
N GLY A 70 2.36 13.02 -3.26
CA GLY A 70 3.62 12.70 -2.59
C GLY A 70 3.76 11.25 -2.10
N MET A 71 4.74 11.03 -1.22
CA MET A 71 5.11 9.73 -0.69
C MET A 71 5.44 9.84 0.80
N ILE A 72 5.17 8.78 1.55
CA ILE A 72 5.72 8.59 2.89
C ILE A 72 7.00 7.74 2.79
N THR A 73 8.13 8.32 3.18
CA THR A 73 9.48 7.73 3.01
C THR A 73 10.15 7.52 4.37
N ASP A 74 10.32 8.59 5.15
CA ASP A 74 11.05 8.54 6.42
C ASP A 74 10.20 7.97 7.58
N GLU A 75 8.90 8.26 7.58
CA GLU A 75 8.02 7.87 8.68
C GLU A 75 7.83 6.35 8.75
N MET A 76 7.96 5.63 7.61
CA MET A 76 7.83 4.16 7.57
C MET A 76 8.90 3.44 8.40
N GLN A 77 10.10 4.02 8.50
CA GLN A 77 11.20 3.45 9.28
C GLN A 77 11.04 3.64 10.80
N HIS A 78 10.12 4.52 11.21
CA HIS A 78 9.89 4.90 12.60
C HIS A 78 8.47 4.58 13.10
N LEU A 79 7.71 3.74 12.37
CA LEU A 79 6.36 3.34 12.76
C LEU A 79 6.38 2.53 14.04
N THR A 80 6.19 3.20 15.17
CA THR A 80 6.08 2.53 16.47
C THR A 80 4.61 2.20 16.72
N ILE A 81 4.33 0.95 17.15
CA ILE A 81 2.97 0.47 17.47
C ILE A 81 2.31 1.36 18.55
N LEU A 82 3.13 1.98 19.41
CA LEU A 82 2.81 3.16 20.20
C LEU A 82 4.00 4.12 20.15
N ASP A 83 3.78 5.37 19.77
CA ASP A 83 4.73 6.44 20.09
C ASP A 83 4.90 6.49 21.62
N LYS A 84 6.15 6.58 22.10
CA LYS A 84 6.52 6.83 23.51
C LYS A 84 5.80 8.04 24.13
N ASN A 85 5.24 8.92 23.29
CA ASN A 85 4.50 10.13 23.65
C ASN A 85 2.96 9.96 23.56
N ASN A 86 2.41 8.74 23.50
CA ASN A 86 0.98 8.47 23.34
C ASN A 86 0.34 9.08 22.07
N LYS A 87 1.13 9.37 21.02
CA LYS A 87 0.51 9.74 19.75
C LYS A 87 -0.20 8.54 19.15
N PRO A 88 -1.38 8.77 18.56
CA PRO A 88 -2.11 7.72 17.88
C PRO A 88 -1.27 7.10 16.75
N PRO A 89 -1.38 5.77 16.53
CA PRO A 89 -0.62 5.08 15.50
C PRO A 89 -0.97 5.61 14.12
N LEU A 90 0.01 5.66 13.21
CA LEU A 90 -0.23 6.05 11.84
C LEU A 90 -1.25 5.09 11.21
N VAL A 91 -2.21 5.63 10.47
CA VAL A 91 -3.24 4.84 9.80
C VAL A 91 -3.01 4.85 8.29
N PHE A 92 -3.05 3.66 7.72
CA PHE A 92 -3.02 3.39 6.29
C PHE A 92 -4.34 2.83 5.81
N MET A 93 -4.61 3.03 4.54
CA MET A 93 -5.79 2.53 3.87
C MET A 93 -5.50 2.18 2.42
N LYS A 94 -6.37 1.36 1.84
CA LYS A 94 -6.40 1.05 0.41
C LYS A 94 -7.84 0.98 -0.07
N SER A 95 -8.05 1.03 -1.37
CA SER A 95 -9.30 0.62 -2.02
C SER A 95 -8.99 -0.53 -2.97
N GLY A 96 -9.45 -1.73 -2.63
CA GLY A 96 -9.26 -2.95 -3.41
C GLY A 96 -10.56 -3.46 -4.01
N ARG A 97 -10.46 -4.26 -5.07
CA ARG A 97 -11.63 -4.77 -5.82
C ARG A 97 -12.54 -5.66 -4.96
N THR A 98 -11.98 -6.48 -4.09
CA THR A 98 -12.71 -7.52 -3.35
C THR A 98 -13.23 -6.98 -2.03
N MET A 99 -12.39 -6.26 -1.27
CA MET A 99 -12.77 -5.75 0.04
C MET A 99 -13.27 -4.30 0.03
N GLY A 100 -13.17 -3.59 -1.10
CA GLY A 100 -13.39 -2.15 -1.12
C GLY A 100 -12.35 -1.41 -0.28
N VAL A 101 -12.79 -0.39 0.45
CA VAL A 101 -11.93 0.40 1.32
C VAL A 101 -11.64 -0.34 2.62
N THR A 102 -10.36 -0.56 2.90
CA THR A 102 -9.89 -1.12 4.17
C THR A 102 -8.91 -0.16 4.85
N ILE A 103 -9.04 -0.03 6.17
CA ILE A 103 -8.28 0.91 7.01
C ILE A 103 -7.57 0.12 8.11
N ARG A 104 -6.28 0.38 8.33
CA ARG A 104 -5.43 -0.29 9.32
C ARG A 104 -4.39 0.64 9.93
N CYS A 105 -4.00 0.35 11.16
CA CYS A 105 -2.81 0.93 11.75
C CYS A 105 -1.55 0.35 11.10
N ALA A 106 -0.56 1.22 10.96
CA ALA A 106 0.77 0.93 10.47
C ALA A 106 1.56 0.01 11.42
N THR A 107 2.28 -0.94 10.85
CA THR A 107 3.32 -1.72 11.55
C THR A 107 4.65 -1.52 10.82
N SER A 108 5.76 -1.31 11.54
CA SER A 108 7.12 -1.23 10.94
C SER A 108 7.72 -2.60 10.59
N ILE A 109 6.91 -3.67 10.61
CA ILE A 109 7.42 -5.03 10.52
C ILE A 109 7.75 -5.32 9.07
N MET A 110 9.03 -5.64 8.81
CA MET A 110 9.48 -6.15 7.54
C MET A 110 9.50 -7.67 7.60
N SER A 111 8.92 -8.30 6.59
CA SER A 111 9.05 -9.73 6.33
C SER A 111 10.25 -9.98 5.44
N PHE A 112 10.99 -11.05 5.74
CA PHE A 112 12.09 -11.51 4.92
C PHE A 112 11.74 -12.93 4.45
N VAL A 113 11.66 -13.12 3.14
CA VAL A 113 11.50 -14.44 2.55
C VAL A 113 12.85 -14.88 2.03
N GLN A 114 13.30 -16.06 2.45
CA GLN A 114 14.53 -16.66 1.96
C GLN A 114 14.17 -17.85 1.07
N GLU A 115 14.40 -17.72 -0.23
CA GLU A 115 14.16 -18.77 -1.21
C GLU A 115 15.50 -19.41 -1.60
N TYR A 116 15.60 -20.73 -1.42
CA TYR A 116 16.79 -21.51 -1.74
C TYR A 116 16.62 -22.14 -3.12
N PHE A 117 17.54 -21.85 -4.04
CA PHE A 117 17.59 -22.48 -5.36
C PHE A 117 18.44 -23.75 -5.32
N ASP A 118 19.52 -23.74 -4.52
CA ASP A 118 20.42 -24.86 -4.27
C ASP A 118 21.03 -24.78 -2.85
N ALA A 119 21.83 -25.77 -2.45
CA ALA A 119 22.41 -25.87 -1.10
C ALA A 119 23.28 -24.67 -0.65
N SER A 120 23.72 -23.82 -1.58
CA SER A 120 24.55 -22.64 -1.30
C SER A 120 24.04 -21.32 -1.91
N GLU A 121 22.96 -21.35 -2.69
CA GLU A 121 22.42 -20.17 -3.37
C GLU A 121 21.00 -19.91 -2.87
N TYR A 122 20.83 -18.75 -2.23
CA TYR A 122 19.53 -18.27 -1.78
C TYR A 122 19.36 -16.81 -2.18
N ILE A 123 18.11 -16.43 -2.42
CA ILE A 123 17.70 -15.05 -2.56
C ILE A 123 16.91 -14.65 -1.32
N ILE A 124 17.21 -13.48 -0.76
CA ILE A 124 16.38 -12.86 0.26
C ILE A 124 15.50 -11.86 -0.47
N SER A 125 14.19 -11.92 -0.27
CA SER A 125 13.28 -10.83 -0.60
C SER A 125 12.74 -10.17 0.66
N LYS A 126 12.51 -8.87 0.59
CA LYS A 126 11.94 -8.03 1.64
C LYS A 126 10.55 -7.62 1.22
N GLU A 127 9.62 -7.68 2.17
CA GLU A 127 8.26 -7.18 1.98
C GLU A 127 7.82 -6.44 3.24
N TRP A 128 7.06 -5.37 3.09
CA TRP A 128 6.44 -4.71 4.22
C TRP A 128 5.21 -5.50 4.68
N ALA A 129 5.29 -6.04 5.90
CA ALA A 129 4.21 -6.82 6.50
C ALA A 129 3.21 -5.91 7.20
N ILE A 130 1.95 -6.05 6.83
CA ILE A 130 0.80 -5.36 7.38
C ILE A 130 -0.02 -6.39 8.15
N LEU A 131 0.02 -6.26 9.48
CA LEU A 131 -0.65 -7.17 10.38
C LEU A 131 -2.05 -6.68 10.72
N PRO A 132 -2.99 -7.59 11.00
CA PRO A 132 -4.26 -7.22 11.59
C PRO A 132 -4.02 -6.76 13.03
N TYR A 133 -4.80 -5.78 13.48
CA TYR A 133 -4.70 -5.24 14.85
C TYR A 133 -5.02 -6.32 15.90
N ASP A 134 -6.03 -7.13 15.63
CA ASP A 134 -6.40 -8.31 16.40
C ASP A 134 -7.11 -9.33 15.48
N ASN A 135 -7.45 -10.49 16.02
CA ASN A 135 -8.18 -11.54 15.29
C ASN A 135 -9.65 -11.22 15.00
N LYS A 136 -10.19 -10.10 15.53
CA LYS A 136 -11.58 -9.66 15.32
C LYS A 136 -11.69 -8.58 14.27
N SER A 137 -10.60 -7.89 14.00
CA SER A 137 -10.58 -6.70 13.14
C SER A 137 -10.69 -7.07 11.66
N GLY A 138 -10.74 -8.36 11.30
CA GLY A 138 -10.87 -8.85 9.93
C GLY A 138 -9.59 -8.78 9.11
N MET A 139 -9.67 -9.15 7.83
CA MET A 139 -8.55 -9.12 6.90
C MET A 139 -8.26 -7.69 6.41
N PHE A 140 -7.02 -7.38 6.05
CA PHE A 140 -6.71 -6.12 5.35
C PHE A 140 -6.89 -6.24 3.83
N SER A 141 -6.59 -7.42 3.29
CA SER A 141 -6.60 -7.75 1.87
C SER A 141 -7.25 -9.12 1.65
N ALA A 142 -7.86 -9.30 0.49
CA ALA A 142 -8.36 -10.60 0.01
C ALA A 142 -7.90 -10.84 -1.45
N PRO A 143 -7.96 -12.08 -1.96
CA PRO A 143 -7.68 -12.35 -3.37
C PRO A 143 -8.47 -11.40 -4.29
N GLY A 144 -7.76 -10.70 -5.18
CA GLY A 144 -8.31 -9.66 -6.04
C GLY A 144 -7.99 -8.22 -5.62
N ASP A 145 -7.47 -7.99 -4.40
CA ASP A 145 -6.99 -6.67 -3.96
C ASP A 145 -5.52 -6.40 -4.33
N LEU A 146 -4.82 -7.38 -4.92
CA LEU A 146 -3.44 -7.25 -5.39
C LEU A 146 -3.29 -6.06 -6.36
N GLY A 147 -2.22 -5.30 -6.22
CA GLY A 147 -1.97 -4.07 -6.98
C GLY A 147 -2.68 -2.83 -6.43
N SER A 148 -3.43 -2.93 -5.32
CA SER A 148 -4.00 -1.74 -4.68
C SER A 148 -2.92 -0.86 -4.07
N VAL A 149 -3.02 0.44 -4.27
CA VAL A 149 -2.16 1.42 -3.60
C VAL A 149 -2.55 1.56 -2.14
N ILE A 150 -1.53 1.71 -1.28
CA ILE A 150 -1.68 1.93 0.16
C ILE A 150 -1.28 3.37 0.46
N VAL A 151 -2.14 4.09 1.18
CA VAL A 151 -1.96 5.52 1.46
C VAL A 151 -2.27 5.85 2.92
N ASN A 152 -1.71 6.95 3.43
CA ASN A 152 -2.14 7.51 4.72
C ASN A 152 -3.38 8.42 4.55
N GLY A 153 -3.90 8.94 5.67
CA GLY A 153 -5.04 9.88 5.66
C GLY A 153 -4.83 11.17 4.85
N CYS A 154 -3.59 11.57 4.59
CA CYS A 154 -3.28 12.76 3.77
C CYS A 154 -3.19 12.45 2.28
N GLY A 155 -3.41 11.19 1.85
CA GLY A 155 -3.21 10.76 0.48
C GLY A 155 -1.76 10.49 0.10
N HIS A 156 -0.83 10.47 1.07
CA HIS A 156 0.56 10.11 0.80
C HIS A 156 0.68 8.62 0.51
N VAL A 157 1.21 8.29 -0.66
CA VAL A 157 1.41 6.90 -1.07
C VAL A 157 2.50 6.28 -0.21
N SER A 158 2.26 5.05 0.24
CA SER A 158 3.13 4.30 1.16
C SER A 158 3.66 3.01 0.54
N GLY A 159 2.88 2.39 -0.32
CA GLY A 159 3.33 1.19 -1.02
C GLY A 159 2.27 0.61 -1.93
N LEU A 160 2.65 -0.48 -2.59
CA LEU A 160 1.79 -1.27 -3.47
C LEU A 160 1.53 -2.62 -2.83
N LEU A 161 0.26 -3.02 -2.74
CA LEU A 161 -0.12 -4.30 -2.16
C LEU A 161 0.25 -5.47 -3.10
N MET A 162 1.07 -6.38 -2.61
CA MET A 162 1.58 -7.54 -3.37
C MET A 162 0.80 -8.82 -3.10
N GLY A 163 0.25 -8.96 -1.90
CA GLY A 163 -0.48 -10.18 -1.56
C GLY A 163 -0.82 -10.28 -0.09
N GLY A 164 -1.17 -11.49 0.34
CA GLY A 164 -1.37 -11.80 1.74
C GLY A 164 -1.24 -13.29 2.01
N ALA A 165 -0.92 -13.63 3.25
CA ALA A 165 -0.85 -14.98 3.76
C ALA A 165 -1.74 -15.12 5.01
N GLY A 166 -2.33 -16.30 5.18
CA GLY A 166 -3.23 -16.61 6.28
C GLY A 166 -4.25 -17.68 5.86
N THR A 167 -4.81 -18.38 6.83
CA THR A 167 -5.89 -19.33 6.59
C THR A 167 -7.25 -18.65 6.83
N LYS A 168 -8.32 -19.23 6.29
CA LYS A 168 -9.69 -18.75 6.52
C LYS A 168 -10.20 -19.06 7.93
N ASP A 169 -9.44 -19.83 8.73
CA ASP A 169 -9.83 -20.18 10.08
C ASP A 169 -9.60 -18.99 11.01
N THR A 170 -10.63 -18.67 11.79
CA THR A 170 -10.76 -17.42 12.56
C THR A 170 -9.75 -17.25 13.71
N SER A 171 -8.87 -18.23 13.90
CA SER A 171 -7.76 -18.18 14.86
C SER A 171 -6.46 -17.65 14.27
N ASP A 172 -6.33 -17.59 12.94
CA ASP A 172 -5.04 -17.30 12.30
C ASP A 172 -4.89 -15.82 11.89
N ILE A 173 -3.68 -15.31 12.09
CA ILE A 173 -3.29 -13.94 11.75
C ILE A 173 -3.18 -13.84 10.22
N ASN A 174 -4.04 -13.02 9.61
CA ASN A 174 -4.00 -12.74 8.17
C ASN A 174 -3.05 -11.57 7.89
N VAL A 175 -1.86 -11.88 7.39
CA VAL A 175 -0.81 -10.91 7.04
C VAL A 175 -1.00 -10.45 5.60
N SER A 176 -0.89 -9.16 5.35
CA SER A 176 -0.78 -8.62 3.98
C SER A 176 0.64 -8.13 3.73
N TYR A 177 1.10 -8.26 2.49
CA TYR A 177 2.45 -7.88 2.08
C TYR A 177 2.38 -6.78 1.05
N ALA A 178 3.27 -5.80 1.17
CA ALA A 178 3.37 -4.68 0.26
C ALA A 178 4.82 -4.33 -0.06
N THR A 179 5.03 -3.76 -1.25
CA THR A 179 6.30 -3.16 -1.62
C THR A 179 6.27 -1.67 -1.27
N PRO A 180 7.23 -1.14 -0.50
CA PRO A 180 7.28 0.29 -0.18
C PRO A 180 7.39 1.17 -1.42
N ILE A 181 6.70 2.32 -1.43
CA ILE A 181 6.71 3.23 -2.59
C ILE A 181 8.08 3.84 -2.84
N SER A 182 8.87 4.05 -1.77
CA SER A 182 10.22 4.59 -1.84
C SER A 182 11.09 3.75 -2.77
N PHE A 183 11.03 2.44 -2.57
CA PHE A 183 11.71 1.45 -3.39
C PHE A 183 11.18 1.43 -4.83
N LEU A 184 9.86 1.37 -5.02
CA LEU A 184 9.26 1.32 -6.37
C LEU A 184 9.67 2.54 -7.20
N MET A 185 9.61 3.73 -6.61
CA MET A 185 9.96 4.96 -7.31
C MET A 185 11.45 5.09 -7.57
N GLU A 186 12.31 4.56 -6.69
CA GLU A 186 13.76 4.45 -6.96
C GLU A 186 14.03 3.51 -8.12
N SER A 187 13.43 2.31 -8.12
CA SER A 187 13.57 1.33 -9.19
C SER A 187 13.08 1.90 -10.54
N ILE A 188 11.90 2.54 -10.59
CA ILE A 188 11.39 3.21 -11.79
C ILE A 188 12.36 4.27 -12.33
N ARG A 189 12.91 5.11 -11.45
CA ARG A 189 13.86 6.16 -11.85
C ARG A 189 15.16 5.62 -12.39
N VAL A 190 15.72 4.58 -11.75
CA VAL A 190 16.94 3.90 -12.20
C VAL A 190 16.71 3.16 -13.52
N ASN A 191 15.50 2.62 -13.72
CA ASN A 191 15.11 1.87 -14.92
C ASN A 191 14.63 2.75 -16.09
N GLY A 192 15.14 3.98 -16.20
CA GLY A 192 14.99 4.82 -17.39
C GLY A 192 13.95 5.94 -17.30
N TYR A 193 13.33 6.16 -16.13
CA TYR A 193 12.32 7.22 -15.92
C TYR A 193 12.73 8.19 -14.80
N PRO A 194 13.86 8.93 -14.94
CA PRO A 194 14.44 9.72 -13.86
C PRO A 194 13.52 10.84 -13.33
N ASN A 195 12.56 11.30 -14.13
CA ASN A 195 11.61 12.35 -13.79
C ASN A 195 10.26 11.82 -13.27
N ALA A 196 10.14 10.50 -13.03
CA ALA A 196 8.91 9.91 -12.52
C ALA A 196 8.56 10.48 -11.14
N HIS A 197 7.32 10.96 -11.01
CA HIS A 197 6.76 11.51 -9.78
C HIS A 197 5.27 11.11 -9.68
N LEU A 198 4.70 11.24 -8.47
CA LEU A 198 3.30 10.84 -8.21
C LEU A 198 2.30 11.99 -8.30
N ASP A 199 2.80 13.21 -8.19
CA ASP A 199 1.99 14.42 -8.31
C ASP A 199 1.59 14.65 -9.77
N LEU A 200 0.51 15.40 -9.98
CA LEU A 200 0.14 15.86 -11.31
C LEU A 200 0.61 17.30 -11.43
N ASP A 201 1.47 17.55 -12.41
CA ASP A 201 1.86 18.89 -12.85
C ASP A 201 0.64 19.74 -13.29
#